data_AF-A0A977PY17-F1
#
_entry.id   AF-A0A977PY17-F1
#
_cell.length_a   1.000
_cell.length_b   1.000
_cell.length_c   1.000
_cell.angle_alpha   90.00
_cell.angle_beta   90.00
_cell.angle_gamma   90.00
#
_symmetry.space_group_name_H-M   'P 1'
#
loop_
_entity.id
_entity.type
_entity.pdbx_description
1 polymer ?
#
loop_
_entity_poly.entity_id
_entity_poly.type
_entity_poly.pdbx_seq_one_letter_code
_entity_poly.pdbx_strand_id
1 'polypeptide(L)' 'MKLTVKMENLNIKDLDHLGLVAGIIDEMGLVEIINEEVGTHPQEKLSVGTIVKAMILNCLGCVNAP' A
#
# COMPACT_ATOMS: atom_id res chain seq x y z
N MET A 1 -36.15 20.64 12.53
CA MET A 1 -35.64 19.28 12.79
C MET A 1 -34.12 19.32 12.63
N LYS A 2 -33.35 19.39 13.73
CA LYS A 2 -31.88 19.32 13.68
C LYS A 2 -31.49 17.86 13.79
N LEU A 3 -30.96 17.28 12.72
CA LEU A 3 -30.33 15.97 12.75
C LEU A 3 -28.93 16.14 13.34
N THR A 4 -28.79 15.91 14.64
CA THR A 4 -27.49 15.84 15.30
C THR A 4 -26.93 14.44 15.10
N VAL A 5 -26.02 14.26 14.14
CA VAL A 5 -25.24 13.02 14.02
C VAL A 5 -24.19 13.03 15.12
N LYS A 6 -24.29 12.13 16.09
CA LYS A 6 -23.22 11.88 17.07
C LYS A 6 -22.08 11.18 16.35
N MET A 7 -20.98 11.89 16.16
CA MET A 7 -19.76 11.40 15.51
C MET A 7 -18.88 10.73 16.57
N GLU A 8 -19.26 9.53 17.00
CA GLU A 8 -18.43 8.77 17.92
C GLU A 8 -17.30 8.08 17.11
N ASN A 9 -16.06 8.56 17.31
CA ASN A 9 -14.79 8.04 16.78
C ASN A 9 -14.57 8.06 15.25
N LEU A 10 -14.77 9.21 14.58
CA LEU A 10 -14.24 9.37 13.22
C LEU A 10 -12.71 9.57 13.26
N ASN A 11 -11.96 8.62 12.72
CA ASN A 11 -10.50 8.71 12.56
C ASN A 11 -10.17 9.09 11.12
N ILE A 12 -9.77 10.35 10.91
CA ILE A 12 -9.30 10.84 9.61
C ILE A 12 -7.78 10.71 9.62
N LYS A 13 -7.22 10.02 8.63
CA LYS A 13 -5.78 9.91 8.41
C LYS A 13 -5.42 10.50 7.07
N ASP A 14 -4.37 11.31 7.04
CA ASP A 14 -3.70 11.63 5.78
C ASP A 14 -2.87 10.41 5.36
N LEU A 15 -3.01 10.01 4.11
CA LEU A 15 -2.30 8.87 3.53
C LEU A 15 -1.08 9.33 2.72
N ASP A 16 -0.97 10.62 2.38
CA ASP A 16 0.01 11.15 1.44
C ASP A 16 -0.01 10.45 0.06
N HIS A 17 0.81 10.95 -0.88
CA HIS A 17 0.91 10.42 -2.23
C HIS A 17 1.37 8.94 -2.27
N LEU A 18 2.33 8.55 -1.42
CA LEU A 18 2.82 7.16 -1.39
C LEU A 18 1.78 6.21 -0.77
N GLY A 19 0.96 6.64 0.18
CA GLY A 19 -0.11 5.81 0.73
C GLY A 19 -1.22 5.57 -0.29
N LEU A 20 -1.54 6.55 -1.13
CA LEU A 20 -2.46 6.36 -2.27
C LEU A 20 -1.89 5.36 -3.29
N VAL A 21 -0.62 5.52 -3.68
CA VAL A 21 0.03 4.57 -4.61
C VAL A 21 0.07 3.17 -4.02
N ALA A 22 0.39 3.03 -2.73
CA ALA A 22 0.39 1.74 -2.04
C ALA A 22 -1.01 1.10 -2.04
N GLY A 23 -2.06 1.90 -1.83
CA GLY A 23 -3.45 1.44 -1.89
C GLY A 23 -3.87 0.99 -3.29
N ILE A 24 -3.46 1.71 -4.33
CA ILE A 24 -3.73 1.33 -5.73
C ILE A 24 -3.01 0.01 -6.07
N ILE A 25 -1.76 -0.17 -5.63
CA ILE A 25 -1.02 -1.42 -5.83
C ILE A 25 -1.76 -2.61 -5.20
N ASP A 26 -2.33 -2.43 -4.01
CA ASP A 26 -3.13 -3.45 -3.33
C ASP A 26 -4.45 -3.72 -4.05
N GLU A 27 -5.16 -2.66 -4.47
CA GLU A 27 -6.44 -2.79 -5.18
C GLU A 27 -6.29 -3.52 -6.52
N MET A 28 -5.15 -3.33 -7.20
CA MET A 28 -4.82 -4.05 -8.44
C MET A 28 -4.48 -5.53 -8.23
N GLY A 29 -4.28 -5.99 -6.99
CA GLY A 29 -3.83 -7.35 -6.70
C GLY A 29 -2.41 -7.64 -7.20
N LEU A 30 -1.57 -6.61 -7.36
CA LEU A 30 -0.26 -6.75 -8.00
C LEU A 30 0.68 -7.62 -7.17
N VAL A 31 0.58 -7.55 -5.84
CA VAL A 31 1.41 -8.36 -4.93
C VAL A 31 1.11 -9.84 -5.12
N GLU A 32 -0.17 -10.19 -5.24
CA GLU A 32 -0.67 -11.55 -5.42
C GLU A 32 -0.22 -12.10 -6.77
N ILE A 33 -0.40 -11.33 -7.85
CA ILE A 33 0.04 -11.70 -9.20
C ILE A 33 1.54 -12.01 -9.22
N ILE A 34 2.37 -11.14 -8.62
CA ILE A 34 3.82 -11.38 -8.59
C ILE A 34 4.17 -12.64 -7.81
N ASN A 35 3.50 -12.88 -6.68
CA ASN A 35 3.74 -14.07 -5.88
C ASN A 35 3.31 -15.36 -6.60
N GLU A 36 2.24 -15.31 -7.39
CA GLU A 36 1.79 -16.44 -8.21
C GLU A 36 2.79 -16.75 -9.34
N GLU A 37 3.27 -15.72 -10.03
CA GLU A 37 4.18 -15.89 -11.17
C GLU A 37 5.61 -16.28 -10.75
N VAL A 38 6.11 -15.75 -9.63
CA VAL A 38 7.48 -16.01 -9.15
C VAL A 38 7.54 -17.25 -8.24
N GLY A 39 6.43 -17.56 -7.56
CA GLY A 39 6.38 -18.58 -6.51
C GLY A 39 7.00 -18.09 -5.19
N THR A 40 7.17 -19.02 -4.25
CA THR A 40 7.74 -18.73 -2.91
C THR A 40 8.86 -19.69 -2.58
N HIS A 41 9.83 -19.21 -1.80
CA HIS A 41 10.97 -19.97 -1.30
C HIS A 41 10.95 -20.06 0.24
N PRO A 42 11.26 -21.21 0.86
CA PRO A 42 11.20 -21.37 2.33
C PRO A 42 12.08 -20.43 3.15
N GLN A 43 13.08 -19.80 2.52
CA GLN A 43 13.99 -18.85 3.17
C GLN A 43 13.57 -17.39 2.98
N GLU A 44 12.47 -17.13 2.28
CA GLU A 44 11.92 -15.77 2.14
C GLU A 44 11.46 -15.24 3.50
N LYS A 45 11.92 -14.02 3.82
CA LYS A 45 11.42 -13.27 4.99
C LYS A 45 10.19 -12.43 4.63
N LEU A 46 10.07 -12.05 3.35
CA LEU A 46 8.97 -11.29 2.76
C LEU A 46 8.74 -11.86 1.37
N SER A 47 7.48 -11.87 0.94
CA SER A 47 7.11 -12.32 -0.41
C SER A 47 7.72 -11.38 -1.47
N VAL A 48 7.99 -11.93 -2.66
CA VAL A 48 8.56 -11.17 -3.77
C VAL A 48 7.65 -9.99 -4.14
N GLY A 49 6.34 -10.19 -4.19
CA GLY A 49 5.37 -9.13 -4.46
C GLY A 49 5.43 -7.99 -3.44
N THR A 50 5.60 -8.31 -2.15
CA THR A 50 5.80 -7.28 -1.10
C THR A 50 7.08 -6.50 -1.32
N ILE A 51 8.17 -7.17 -1.69
CA ILE A 51 9.45 -6.52 -1.99
C ILE A 51 9.31 -5.60 -3.20
N VAL A 52 8.65 -6.04 -4.27
CA VAL A 52 8.43 -5.21 -5.47
C VAL A 52 7.57 -4.00 -5.14
N LYS A 53 6.49 -4.14 -4.36
CA LYS A 53 5.71 -3.00 -3.87
C LYS A 53 6.60 -2.01 -3.11
N ALA A 54 7.46 -2.50 -2.22
CA ALA A 54 8.39 -1.65 -1.48
C ALA A 54 9.41 -0.96 -2.40
N MET A 55 9.91 -1.64 -3.43
CA MET A 55 10.81 -1.06 -4.43
C MET A 55 10.12 0.05 -5.22
N ILE A 56 8.88 -0.14 -5.67
CA ILE A 56 8.11 0.88 -6.38
C ILE A 56 7.93 2.13 -5.49
N LEU A 57 7.49 1.94 -4.25
CA LEU A 57 7.30 3.05 -3.31
C LEU A 57 8.61 3.77 -2.99
N ASN A 58 9.72 3.03 -2.86
CA ASN A 58 11.04 3.59 -2.62
C ASN A 58 11.51 4.42 -3.84
N CYS A 59 11.41 3.87 -5.05
CA CYS A 59 11.78 4.57 -6.29
C CYS A 59 10.98 5.87 -6.48
N LEU A 60 9.67 5.85 -6.17
CA LEU A 60 8.83 7.05 -6.21
C LEU A 60 9.15 8.03 -5.08
N GLY A 61 9.58 7.55 -3.91
CA GLY A 61 10.08 8.41 -2.83
C GLY A 61 11.39 9.13 -3.19
N CYS A 62 12.23 8.54 -4.04
CA CYS A 62 13.50 9.14 -4.49
C CYS A 62 13.32 10.36 -5.42
N VAL A 63 12.22 10.45 -6.19
CA VAL A 63 11.93 11.65 -7.01
C VAL A 63 11.45 12.85 -6.18
N ASN A 64 11.15 12.63 -4.89
CA ASN A 64 10.83 13.67 -3.92
C ASN A 64 12.03 14.05 -3.02
N ALA A 65 13.22 13.49 -3.27
CA ALA A 65 14.46 13.94 -2.64
C ALA A 65 14.87 15.31 -3.24
N PRO A 66 15.39 16.27 -2.44
CA PRO A 66 15.82 17.58 -2.92
C PRO A 66 16.93 17.52 -3.98
#